data_AF-A0A8I2YMQ6-F1
#
_entry.id   AF-A0A8I2YMQ6-F1
#
_cell.length_a   1.000
_cell.length_b   1.000
_cell.length_c   1.000
_cell.angle_alpha   90.00
_cell.angle_beta   90.00
_cell.angle_gamma   90.00
#
_symmetry.space_group_name_H-M   'P 1'
#
loop_
_entity.id
_entity.type
_entity.pdbx_description
1 polymer ?
#
loop_
_entity_poly.entity_id
_entity_poly.type
_entity_poly.pdbx_seq_one_letter_code
_entity_poly.pdbx_strand_id
1 'polypeptide(L)'
;MSQNITKGYNDGFNHDFTDEDARRLVSIATSPELSAHTCRWVEGSVRCSATVQGLCFPSHLREYHGIHGIGHRTIGFMCQWEGCSDTSTFSKEGLMKHIQERHLLWKWNCPNCGTVFMHQVARNAHYARCPIAS
;
A
#
# COMPACT_ATOMS: atom_id res chain seq x y z
N MET A 1 55.24 7.70 -5.88
CA MET A 1 53.99 7.92 -6.63
C MET A 1 53.17 6.66 -6.49
N SER A 2 52.28 6.60 -5.50
CA SER A 2 51.45 5.41 -5.27
C SER A 2 50.13 5.62 -6.01
N GLN A 3 49.96 4.89 -7.11
CA GLN A 3 48.72 4.88 -7.88
C GLN A 3 47.68 4.06 -7.10
N ASN A 4 46.62 4.75 -6.69
CA ASN A 4 45.48 4.16 -5.99
C ASN A 4 44.56 3.53 -7.04
N ILE A 5 44.65 2.21 -7.22
CA ILE A 5 43.81 1.46 -8.14
C ILE A 5 42.45 1.25 -7.46
N THR A 6 41.46 2.05 -7.83
CA THR A 6 40.06 1.78 -7.50
C THR A 6 39.60 0.56 -8.27
N LYS A 7 39.53 -0.58 -7.57
CA LYS A 7 39.03 -1.85 -8.08
C LYS A 7 37.51 -1.73 -8.22
N GLY A 8 37.02 -1.40 -9.41
CA GLY A 8 35.58 -1.41 -9.71
C GLY A 8 35.04 -2.83 -9.66
N TYR A 9 34.16 -3.11 -8.72
CA TYR A 9 33.43 -4.38 -8.65
C TYR A 9 32.39 -4.41 -9.78
N ASN A 10 32.37 -5.48 -10.59
CA ASN A 10 31.48 -5.67 -11.73
C ASN A 10 30.70 -6.98 -11.59
N ASP A 11 29.98 -7.12 -10.47
CA ASP A 11 29.16 -8.30 -10.15
C ASP A 11 27.66 -7.98 -10.07
N GLY A 12 27.27 -6.74 -10.40
CA GLY A 12 25.87 -6.30 -10.41
C GLY A 12 25.29 -5.99 -9.04
N PHE A 13 26.09 -6.03 -7.98
CA PHE A 13 25.66 -5.65 -6.63
C PHE A 13 26.02 -4.19 -6.33
N ASN A 14 25.16 -3.51 -5.57
CA ASN A 14 25.48 -2.20 -5.02
C ASN A 14 26.45 -2.37 -3.85
N HIS A 15 27.75 -2.25 -4.11
CA HIS A 15 28.80 -2.26 -3.07
C HIS A 15 28.86 -0.95 -2.28
N ASP A 16 28.19 0.10 -2.76
CA ASP A 16 28.01 1.37 -2.07
C ASP A 16 26.67 1.41 -1.33
N PHE A 17 26.20 0.27 -0.78
CA PHE A 17 24.95 0.22 -0.02
C PHE A 17 25.03 1.12 1.21
N THR A 18 24.30 2.22 1.16
CA THR A 18 24.32 3.26 2.19
C THR A 18 23.19 3.09 3.21
N ASP A 19 23.27 3.84 4.31
CA ASP A 19 22.17 3.98 5.26
C ASP A 19 20.89 4.55 4.61
N GLU A 20 21.03 5.27 3.48
CA GLU A 20 19.89 5.76 2.70
C GLU A 20 19.21 4.62 1.94
N ASP A 21 19.99 3.71 1.33
CA ASP A 21 19.47 2.53 0.65
C ASP A 21 18.75 1.59 1.62
N ALA A 22 19.31 1.38 2.80
CA ALA A 22 18.68 0.62 3.88
C ALA A 22 17.31 1.20 4.26
N ARG A 23 17.25 2.53 4.46
CA ARG A 23 16.00 3.24 4.77
C ARG A 23 14.98 3.15 3.64
N ARG A 24 15.43 3.22 2.39
CA ARG A 24 14.56 3.06 1.21
C ARG A 24 13.97 1.66 1.14
N LEU A 25 14.75 0.61 1.39
CA LEU A 25 14.26 -0.76 1.43
C LEU A 25 13.23 -0.97 2.54
N VAL A 26 13.49 -0.46 3.75
CA VAL A 26 12.53 -0.52 4.86
C VAL A 26 11.25 0.23 4.51
N SER A 27 11.35 1.41 3.91
CA SER A 27 10.18 2.19 3.45
C SER A 27 9.33 1.42 2.44
N ILE A 28 9.97 0.73 1.49
CA ILE A 28 9.29 -0.12 0.50
C ILE A 28 8.63 -1.32 1.19
N ALA A 29 9.37 -2.05 2.01
CA ALA A 29 8.90 -3.27 2.68
C ALA A 29 7.75 -3.01 3.67
N THR A 30 7.74 -1.83 4.29
CA THR A 30 6.69 -1.41 5.24
C THR A 30 5.53 -0.69 4.57
N SER A 31 5.60 -0.44 3.26
CA SER A 31 4.54 0.25 2.54
C SER A 31 3.36 -0.69 2.27
N PRO A 32 2.14 -0.38 2.75
CA PRO A 32 0.95 -1.19 2.45
C PRO A 32 0.60 -1.13 0.96
N GLU A 33 1.02 -0.08 0.26
CA GLU A 33 0.83 0.10 -1.18
C GLU A 33 1.64 -0.88 -2.01
N LEU A 34 2.83 -1.24 -1.55
CA LEU A 34 3.72 -2.16 -2.26
C LEU A 34 3.58 -3.60 -1.78
N SER A 35 2.92 -3.80 -0.64
CA SER A 35 2.58 -5.12 -0.09
C SER A 35 1.53 -5.83 -0.93
N ALA A 36 1.65 -7.16 -1.02
CA ALA A 36 0.65 -8.02 -1.63
C ALA A 36 -0.47 -8.34 -0.63
N HIS A 37 -1.73 -8.27 -1.07
CA HIS A 37 -2.89 -8.64 -0.26
C HIS A 37 -3.80 -9.59 -1.03
N THR A 38 -4.50 -10.46 -0.32
CA THR A 38 -5.50 -11.35 -0.92
C THR A 38 -6.84 -10.65 -0.98
N CYS A 39 -7.36 -10.43 -2.18
CA CYS A 39 -8.73 -9.98 -2.36
C CYS A 39 -9.69 -11.06 -1.88
N ARG A 40 -10.72 -10.67 -1.10
CA ARG A 40 -11.80 -11.57 -0.65
C ARG A 40 -13.19 -10.98 -0.92
N TRP A 41 -13.29 -10.20 -1.99
CA TRP A 41 -14.57 -9.72 -2.49
C TRP A 41 -15.47 -10.90 -2.88
N VAL A 42 -16.76 -10.82 -2.59
CA VAL A 42 -17.76 -11.86 -2.87
C VAL A 42 -18.70 -11.36 -3.96
N GLU A 43 -18.85 -12.15 -5.02
CA GLU A 43 -19.84 -11.93 -6.06
C GLU A 43 -20.75 -13.17 -6.14
N GLY A 44 -22.00 -13.00 -5.71
CA GLY A 44 -22.91 -14.13 -5.50
C GLY A 44 -22.39 -15.07 -4.41
N SER A 45 -22.03 -16.30 -4.79
CA SER A 45 -21.46 -17.30 -3.89
C SER A 45 -19.95 -17.52 -4.09
N VAL A 46 -19.33 -16.77 -5.00
CA VAL A 46 -17.91 -16.96 -5.35
C VAL A 46 -17.08 -15.87 -4.68
N ARG A 47 -16.05 -16.31 -3.96
CA ARG A 47 -15.08 -15.42 -3.32
C ARG A 47 -13.86 -15.26 -4.21
N CYS A 48 -13.46 -14.03 -4.47
CA CYS A 48 -12.17 -13.73 -5.06
C CYS A 48 -11.03 -14.27 -4.19
N SER A 49 -9.94 -14.71 -4.83
CA SER A 49 -8.72 -15.16 -4.13
C SER A 49 -7.46 -14.61 -4.79
N ALA A 50 -7.59 -13.58 -5.62
CA ALA A 50 -6.46 -12.96 -6.30
C ALA A 50 -5.51 -12.34 -5.28
N THR A 51 -4.20 -12.55 -5.49
CA THR A 51 -3.16 -11.82 -4.77
C THR A 51 -2.83 -10.57 -5.56
N VAL A 52 -3.04 -9.41 -4.95
CA VAL A 52 -3.00 -8.11 -5.62
C VAL A 52 -2.10 -7.19 -4.82
N GLN A 53 -1.22 -6.46 -5.51
CA GLN A 53 -0.39 -5.44 -4.86
C GLN A 53 -1.29 -4.27 -4.42
N GLY A 54 -1.01 -3.65 -3.27
CA GLY A 54 -1.84 -2.60 -2.69
C GLY A 54 -2.19 -1.46 -3.67
N LEU A 55 -1.21 -0.97 -4.43
CA LEU A 55 -1.37 0.05 -5.48
C LEU A 55 -2.28 -0.39 -6.63
N CYS A 56 -2.41 -1.70 -6.86
CA CYS A 56 -3.23 -2.27 -7.93
C CYS A 56 -4.65 -2.65 -7.47
N PHE A 57 -4.99 -2.53 -6.18
CA PHE A 57 -6.35 -2.82 -5.71
C PHE A 57 -7.45 -1.98 -6.39
N PRO A 58 -7.28 -0.67 -6.60
CA PRO A 58 -8.29 0.14 -7.27
C PRO A 58 -8.54 -0.24 -8.73
N SER A 59 -7.55 -0.76 -9.45
CA SER A 59 -7.74 -1.30 -10.81
C SER A 59 -8.34 -2.69 -10.75
N HIS A 60 -7.87 -3.55 -9.85
CA HIS A 60 -8.43 -4.87 -9.65
C HIS A 60 -9.94 -4.84 -9.34
N LEU A 61 -10.39 -3.97 -8.42
CA LEU A 61 -11.81 -3.84 -8.09
C LEU A 61 -12.66 -3.35 -9.27
N ARG A 62 -12.09 -2.52 -10.13
CA ARG A 62 -12.78 -2.06 -11.33
C ARG A 62 -12.89 -3.18 -12.37
N GLU A 63 -11.78 -3.81 -12.70
CA GLU A 63 -11.68 -4.77 -13.79
C GLU A 63 -12.36 -6.11 -13.49
N TYR A 64 -12.32 -6.55 -12.23
CA TYR A 64 -12.80 -7.87 -11.83
C TYR A 64 -14.08 -7.86 -10.99
N HIS A 65 -14.42 -6.74 -10.35
CA HIS A 65 -15.57 -6.64 -9.43
C HIS A 65 -16.56 -5.55 -9.81
N GLY A 66 -16.46 -5.01 -11.04
CA GLY A 66 -17.45 -4.10 -11.59
C GLY A 66 -17.50 -2.72 -10.96
N ILE A 67 -16.52 -2.34 -10.11
CA ILE A 67 -16.47 -1.02 -9.43
C ILE A 67 -15.98 0.06 -10.42
N HIS A 68 -16.81 0.35 -11.42
CA HIS A 68 -16.60 1.36 -12.45
C HIS A 68 -17.21 2.69 -12.02
N GLY A 69 -16.46 3.77 -12.19
CA GLY A 69 -17.00 5.13 -12.07
C GLY A 69 -17.28 5.67 -13.46
N ILE A 70 -18.51 5.59 -13.95
CA ILE A 70 -18.93 6.32 -15.15
C ILE A 70 -20.10 7.23 -14.80
N GLY A 71 -19.81 8.53 -14.73
CA GLY A 71 -20.79 9.60 -14.70
C GLY A 71 -21.13 10.16 -13.32
N HIS A 72 -21.54 11.43 -13.31
CA HIS A 72 -21.99 12.22 -12.16
C HIS A 72 -23.20 11.65 -11.40
N ARG A 73 -23.71 10.47 -11.76
CA ARG A 73 -24.74 9.78 -10.99
C ARG A 73 -24.01 8.94 -9.95
N THR A 74 -24.10 9.37 -8.70
CA THR A 74 -23.61 8.68 -7.51
C THR A 74 -24.30 7.33 -7.36
N ILE A 75 -23.89 6.33 -8.15
CA ILE A 75 -24.15 4.94 -7.85
C ILE A 75 -23.35 4.65 -6.60
N GLY A 76 -24.08 4.51 -5.51
CA GLY A 76 -23.48 4.14 -4.25
C GLY A 76 -23.13 2.66 -4.25
N PHE A 77 -21.93 2.34 -3.79
CA PHE A 77 -21.43 0.97 -3.72
C PHE A 77 -21.55 0.43 -2.31
N MET A 78 -21.96 -0.83 -2.17
CA MET A 78 -21.92 -1.54 -0.89
C MET A 78 -20.68 -2.43 -0.84
N CYS A 79 -20.11 -2.60 0.35
CA CYS A 79 -18.99 -3.53 0.52
C CYS A 79 -19.50 -4.97 0.44
N GLN A 80 -18.93 -5.77 -0.47
CA GLN A 80 -19.22 -7.21 -0.58
C GLN A 80 -18.02 -8.04 -0.12
N TRP A 81 -17.18 -7.51 0.76
CA TRP A 81 -16.05 -8.26 1.28
C TRP A 81 -16.54 -9.40 2.19
N GLU A 82 -15.88 -10.55 2.12
CA GLU A 82 -16.18 -11.71 2.97
C GLU A 82 -16.26 -11.32 4.45
N GLY A 83 -17.44 -11.53 5.06
CA GLY A 83 -17.68 -11.24 6.47
C GLY A 83 -17.86 -9.76 6.82
N CYS A 84 -17.96 -8.86 5.83
CA CYS A 84 -18.29 -7.46 6.08
C CYS A 84 -19.79 -7.32 6.38
N SER A 85 -20.10 -6.79 7.57
CA SER A 85 -21.48 -6.51 8.00
C SER A 85 -21.90 -5.05 7.79
N ASP A 86 -21.08 -4.25 7.10
CA ASP A 86 -21.37 -2.84 6.85
C ASP A 86 -22.33 -2.72 5.66
N THR A 87 -23.56 -2.30 5.95
CA THR A 87 -24.62 -2.13 4.94
C THR A 87 -24.66 -0.71 4.38
N SER A 88 -23.66 0.12 4.69
CA SER A 88 -23.60 1.49 4.22
C SER A 88 -23.31 1.55 2.73
N THR A 89 -23.78 2.63 2.13
CA THR A 89 -23.57 2.94 0.73
C THR A 89 -22.45 3.96 0.61
N PHE A 90 -21.41 3.65 -0.16
CA PHE A 90 -20.19 4.45 -0.28
C PHE A 90 -20.06 5.08 -1.66
N SER A 91 -19.36 6.23 -1.74
CA SER A 91 -18.72 6.64 -2.99
C SER A 91 -17.60 5.65 -3.35
N LYS A 92 -17.08 5.72 -4.57
CA LYS A 92 -15.93 4.90 -4.97
C LYS A 92 -14.73 5.11 -4.05
N GLU A 93 -14.37 6.37 -3.79
CA GLU A 93 -13.26 6.73 -2.92
C GLU A 93 -13.52 6.30 -1.47
N GLY A 94 -14.77 6.45 -1.00
CA GLY A 94 -15.19 6.00 0.32
C GLY A 94 -15.11 4.48 0.48
N LEU A 95 -15.53 3.73 -0.53
CA LEU A 95 -15.44 2.27 -0.54
C LEU A 95 -13.98 1.81 -0.52
N MET A 96 -13.12 2.45 -1.33
CA MET A 96 -11.69 2.14 -1.32
C MET A 96 -11.06 2.37 0.04
N LYS A 97 -11.37 3.50 0.69
CA LYS A 97 -10.90 3.80 2.03
C LYS A 97 -11.41 2.77 3.05
N HIS A 98 -12.70 2.43 2.99
CA HIS A 98 -13.30 1.39 3.82
C HIS A 98 -12.55 0.05 3.64
N ILE A 99 -12.29 -0.38 2.42
CA ILE A 99 -11.57 -1.64 2.13
C ILE A 99 -10.14 -1.61 2.68
N GLN A 100 -9.41 -0.52 2.42
CA GLN A 100 -8.04 -0.35 2.89
C GLN A 100 -7.95 -0.45 4.42
N GLU A 101 -8.87 0.20 5.14
CA GLU A 101 -8.84 0.28 6.60
C GLU A 101 -9.40 -0.96 7.29
N ARG A 102 -10.49 -1.53 6.77
CA ARG A 102 -11.24 -2.61 7.43
C ARG A 102 -10.79 -4.00 7.00
N HIS A 103 -10.38 -4.15 5.76
CA HIS A 103 -10.16 -5.47 5.16
C HIS A 103 -8.71 -5.75 4.82
N LEU A 104 -8.01 -4.73 4.30
CA LEU A 104 -6.58 -4.83 4.03
C LEU A 104 -5.72 -4.44 5.25
N LEU A 105 -6.35 -3.85 6.27
CA LEU A 105 -5.72 -3.40 7.52
C LEU A 105 -4.47 -2.55 7.26
N TRP A 106 -4.56 -1.64 6.28
CA TRP A 106 -3.44 -0.80 5.88
C TRP A 106 -2.94 0.01 7.06
N LYS A 107 -1.64 -0.11 7.30
CA LYS A 107 -0.89 0.60 8.33
C LYS A 107 0.22 1.38 7.65
N TRP A 108 0.36 2.64 8.04
CA TRP A 108 1.35 3.54 7.49
C TRP A 108 2.43 3.75 8.53
N ASN A 109 3.52 3.02 8.41
CA ASN A 109 4.61 3.10 9.38
C ASN A 109 5.53 4.27 9.01
N CYS A 110 5.98 5.04 10.00
CA CYS A 110 7.06 5.99 9.79
C CYS A 110 8.37 5.22 9.61
N PRO A 111 9.11 5.39 8.50
CA PRO A 111 10.37 4.69 8.31
C PRO A 111 11.47 5.18 9.27
N ASN A 112 11.33 6.36 9.88
CA ASN A 112 12.33 6.91 10.81
C ASN A 112 12.20 6.37 12.24
N CYS A 113 10.98 6.15 12.73
CA CYS A 113 10.74 5.81 14.14
C CYS A 113 9.79 4.63 14.35
N GLY A 114 9.25 4.03 13.28
CA GLY A 114 8.33 2.90 13.34
C GLY A 114 6.92 3.22 13.82
N THR A 115 6.60 4.47 14.21
CA THR A 115 5.26 4.85 14.65
C THR A 115 4.22 4.53 13.57
N VAL A 116 3.13 3.90 13.97
CA VAL A 116 2.08 3.40 13.06
C VAL A 116 0.94 4.39 12.97
N PHE A 117 0.53 4.73 11.75
CA PHE A 117 -0.60 5.60 11.47
C PHE A 117 -1.68 4.87 10.67
N MET A 118 -2.94 5.27 10.86
CA MET A 118 -4.07 4.73 10.08
C MET A 118 -4.19 5.38 8.68
N HIS A 119 -3.61 6.57 8.49
CA HIS A 119 -3.69 7.29 7.22
C HIS A 119 -2.31 7.78 6.77
N GLN A 120 -2.08 7.73 5.45
CA GLN A 120 -0.83 8.19 4.82
C GLN A 120 -0.53 9.66 5.14
N VAL A 121 -1.55 10.51 5.11
CA VAL A 121 -1.42 11.96 5.37
C VAL A 121 -0.89 12.23 6.78
N ALA A 122 -1.41 11.51 7.79
CA ALA A 122 -0.95 11.64 9.17
C ALA A 122 0.51 11.18 9.32
N ARG A 123 0.87 10.04 8.71
CA ARG A 123 2.25 9.58 8.66
C ARG A 123 3.18 10.58 7.98
N ASN A 124 2.77 11.17 6.86
CA ASN A 124 3.57 12.14 6.10
C ASN A 124 3.80 13.43 6.91
N ALA A 125 2.75 13.94 7.58
CA ALA A 125 2.86 15.10 8.45
C ALA A 125 3.82 14.85 9.64
N HIS A 126 3.78 13.64 10.21
CA HIS A 126 4.74 13.23 11.23
C HIS A 126 6.16 13.08 10.66
N TYR A 127 6.32 12.37 9.54
CA TYR A 127 7.61 12.08 8.92
C TYR A 127 8.41 13.36 8.62
N ALA A 128 7.74 14.41 8.14
CA ALA A 128 8.35 15.71 7.85
C ALA A 128 9.07 16.35 9.06
N ARG A 129 8.76 15.92 10.29
CA ARG A 129 9.32 16.44 11.54
C ARG A 129 9.90 15.33 12.44
N CYS A 130 9.98 14.10 11.92
CA CYS A 130 10.38 12.94 12.72
C CYS A 130 11.91 12.81 12.73
N PRO A 131 12.57 12.91 13.91
CA PRO A 131 13.97 12.57 14.01
C PRO A 131 14.18 11.09 13.70
N ILE A 132 15.35 10.75 13.17
CA ILE A 132 15.75 9.36 12.96
C ILE A 132 15.92 8.73 14.34
N ALA A 133 15.26 7.59 14.60
CA ALA A 133 15.46 6.86 15.85
C ALA A 133 16.94 6.47 15.98
N SER A 134 17.55 6.87 17.10
CA SER A 134 18.95 6.59 17.45
C SER A 134 19.17 5.13 17.79
#